data_AF-A0A961IBA2-F1
#
_entry.id   AF-A0A961IBA2-F1
#
_cell.length_a   1.000
_cell.length_b   1.000
_cell.length_c   1.000
_cell.angle_alpha   90.00
_cell.angle_beta   90.00
_cell.angle_gamma   90.00
#
_symmetry.space_group_name_H-M   'P 1'
#
loop_
_entity.id
_entity.type
_entity.pdbx_description
1 polymer ?
#
loop_
_entity_poly.entity_id
_entity_poly.type
_entity_poly.pdbx_seq_one_letter_code
_entity_poly.pdbx_strand_id
1 'polypeptide(L)'
;HAQNGFFHVSEWIPVVGSAFALTFLVWPVLLPAPNRLLMGMVALIVLAQMVIGVYGAVLHITANFAEPGGFPDNFIYGAPVFAPLLFANLAILTLIGLDRMHVIYFEQTQVK
;
A
#
# COMPACT_ATOMS: atom_id res chain seq x y z
N HIS A 1 -7.16 14.66 6.71
CA HIS A 1 -8.32 13.93 6.15
C HIS A 1 -9.46 13.80 7.16
N ALA A 2 -9.24 13.16 8.32
CA ALA A 2 -10.30 12.94 9.32
C ALA A 2 -10.83 14.25 9.95
N GLN A 3 -9.96 15.26 10.09
CA GLN A 3 -10.29 16.55 10.70
C GLN A 3 -10.71 17.62 9.69
N ASN A 4 -10.23 17.54 8.45
CA ASN A 4 -10.42 18.57 7.41
C ASN A 4 -11.24 18.07 6.20
N GLY A 5 -11.74 16.84 6.23
CA GLY A 5 -12.65 16.31 5.20
C GLY A 5 -12.05 16.17 3.80
N PHE A 6 -10.77 15.78 3.68
CA PHE A 6 -10.10 15.61 2.38
C PHE A 6 -9.88 16.92 1.59
N PHE A 7 -9.56 18.00 2.29
CA PHE A 7 -9.44 19.34 1.69
C PHE A 7 -8.34 19.44 0.61
N HIS A 8 -7.18 18.80 0.80
CA HIS A 8 -6.12 18.81 -0.21
C HIS A 8 -6.27 17.65 -1.21
N VAL A 9 -5.93 17.89 -2.48
CA VAL A 9 -6.03 16.85 -3.53
C VAL A 9 -5.15 15.63 -3.22
N SER A 10 -3.99 15.86 -2.59
CA SER A 10 -3.08 14.78 -2.16
C SER A 10 -3.72 13.80 -1.17
N GLU A 11 -4.73 14.24 -0.42
CA GLU A 11 -5.46 13.43 0.54
C GLU A 11 -6.29 12.32 -0.14
N TRP A 12 -6.66 12.51 -1.41
CA TRP A 12 -7.43 11.54 -2.19
C TRP A 12 -6.58 10.44 -2.83
N ILE A 13 -5.26 10.63 -2.92
CA ILE A 13 -4.32 9.66 -3.49
C ILE A 13 -4.44 8.29 -2.82
N PRO A 14 -4.36 8.14 -1.47
CA PRO A 14 -4.50 6.83 -0.84
C PRO A 14 -5.88 6.20 -1.04
N VAL A 15 -6.96 6.99 -1.19
CA VAL A 15 -8.32 6.49 -1.42
C VAL A 15 -8.43 5.85 -2.80
N VAL A 16 -8.07 6.59 -3.84
CA VAL A 16 -8.11 6.10 -5.23
C VAL A 16 -7.09 4.97 -5.43
N GLY A 17 -5.89 5.14 -4.89
CA GLY A 17 -4.83 4.14 -4.93
C GLY A 17 -5.25 2.82 -4.30
N SER A 18 -5.89 2.85 -3.13
CA SER A 18 -6.38 1.64 -2.45
C SER A 18 -7.51 0.96 -3.21
N ALA A 19 -8.49 1.73 -3.71
CA ALA A 19 -9.58 1.19 -4.52
C ALA A 19 -9.02 0.50 -5.77
N PHE A 20 -8.07 1.12 -6.46
CA PHE A 20 -7.41 0.54 -7.62
C PHE A 20 -6.62 -0.72 -7.25
N ALA A 21 -5.79 -0.69 -6.20
CA ALA A 21 -5.01 -1.84 -5.77
C ALA A 21 -5.88 -3.05 -5.41
N LEU A 22 -7.01 -2.84 -4.73
CA LEU A 22 -7.95 -3.89 -4.37
C LEU A 22 -8.50 -4.63 -5.59
N THR A 23 -8.80 -3.92 -6.68
CA THR A 23 -9.32 -4.55 -7.92
C THR A 23 -8.35 -5.54 -8.55
N PHE A 24 -7.04 -5.39 -8.33
CA PHE A 24 -6.03 -6.30 -8.86
C PHE A 24 -5.63 -7.39 -7.85
N LEU A 25 -5.57 -7.05 -6.57
CA LEU A 25 -5.19 -7.98 -5.50
C LEU A 25 -6.19 -9.11 -5.29
N VAL A 26 -7.47 -8.91 -5.63
CA VAL A 26 -8.49 -9.95 -5.48
C VAL A 26 -8.25 -11.13 -6.43
N TRP A 27 -7.71 -10.88 -7.62
CA TRP A 27 -7.64 -11.91 -8.67
C TRP A 27 -6.64 -13.03 -8.40
N PRO A 28 -5.40 -12.79 -7.91
CA PRO A 28 -4.49 -13.87 -7.53
C PRO A 28 -5.05 -14.79 -6.44
N VAL A 29 -5.97 -14.30 -5.60
CA VAL A 29 -6.61 -15.09 -4.55
C VAL A 29 -7.73 -15.96 -5.11
N LEU A 30 -8.51 -15.43 -6.06
CA LEU A 30 -9.66 -16.13 -6.64
C LEU A 30 -9.28 -17.11 -7.76
N LEU A 31 -8.18 -16.86 -8.46
CA LEU A 31 -7.77 -17.67 -9.62
C LEU A 31 -6.90 -18.85 -9.16
N PRO A 32 -7.23 -20.09 -9.57
CA PRO A 32 -6.41 -21.27 -9.25
C PRO A 32 -5.01 -21.23 -9.87
N ALA A 33 -4.83 -20.45 -10.94
CA ALA A 33 -3.56 -20.28 -11.65
C ALA A 33 -3.48 -18.88 -12.29
N PRO A 34 -3.16 -17.81 -11.52
CA PRO A 34 -2.95 -16.49 -12.08
C PRO A 34 -1.74 -16.51 -13.02
N ASN A 35 -1.89 -15.87 -14.17
CA ASN A 35 -0.83 -15.80 -15.17
C ASN A 35 0.26 -14.78 -14.78
N ARG A 36 1.42 -14.86 -15.45
CA ARG A 36 2.56 -13.96 -15.22
C ARG A 36 2.23 -12.49 -15.41
N LEU A 37 1.33 -12.17 -16.34
CA LEU A 37 0.91 -10.78 -16.60
C LEU A 37 0.20 -10.20 -15.37
N LEU A 38 -0.81 -10.91 -14.85
CA LEU A 38 -1.54 -10.49 -13.66
C LEU A 38 -0.60 -10.36 -12.45
N MET A 39 0.27 -11.35 -12.22
CA MET A 39 1.27 -11.28 -11.15
C MET A 39 2.18 -10.05 -11.28
N GLY A 40 2.67 -9.76 -12.49
CA GLY A 40 3.49 -8.58 -12.77
C GLY A 40 2.74 -7.27 -12.56
N MET A 41 1.47 -7.20 -12.95
CA MET A 41 0.62 -6.03 -12.70
C MET A 41 0.40 -5.81 -11.21
N VAL A 42 0.09 -6.87 -10.45
CA VAL A 42 -0.07 -6.78 -8.99
C VAL A 42 1.23 -6.31 -8.34
N ALA A 43 2.38 -6.87 -8.72
CA ALA A 43 3.68 -6.43 -8.22
C ALA A 43 3.94 -4.94 -8.47
N LEU A 44 3.69 -4.46 -9.70
CA LEU A 44 3.85 -3.04 -10.04
C LEU A 44 2.92 -2.13 -9.22
N ILE A 45 1.66 -2.55 -9.06
CA ILE A 45 0.64 -1.78 -8.33
C ILE A 45 0.99 -1.67 -6.85
N VAL A 46 1.41 -2.78 -6.22
CA VAL A 46 1.79 -2.72 -4.80
C VAL A 46 3.10 -1.97 -4.57
N LEU A 47 4.04 -1.96 -5.52
CA LEU A 47 5.20 -1.07 -5.48
C LEU A 47 4.77 0.40 -5.53
N ALA A 48 3.79 0.75 -6.36
CA ALA A 48 3.22 2.11 -6.36
C ALA A 48 2.54 2.43 -5.01
N GLN A 49 1.81 1.48 -4.41
CA GLN A 49 1.23 1.67 -3.07
C GLN A 49 2.31 1.88 -2.01
N MET A 50 3.45 1.18 -2.09
CA MET A 50 4.59 1.38 -1.20
C MET A 50 5.11 2.83 -1.29
N VAL A 51 5.26 3.37 -2.50
CA VAL A 51 5.66 4.78 -2.70
C VAL A 51 4.63 5.74 -2.11
N ILE A 52 3.33 5.50 -2.34
CA ILE A 52 2.24 6.29 -1.75
C ILE A 52 2.32 6.27 -0.22
N GLY A 53 2.58 5.11 0.39
CA GLY A 53 2.70 4.95 1.83
C GLY A 53 3.89 5.68 2.43
N VAL A 54 5.06 5.56 1.81
CA VAL A 54 6.26 6.28 2.25
C VAL A 54 6.07 7.80 2.11
N TYR A 55 5.54 8.24 0.97
CA TYR A 55 5.27 9.66 0.76
C TYR A 55 4.22 10.21 1.73
N GLY A 56 3.14 9.46 1.98
CA GLY A 56 2.13 9.81 2.98
C GLY A 56 2.70 9.91 4.40
N ALA A 57 3.66 9.04 4.76
CA ALA A 57 4.34 9.11 6.05
C ALA A 57 5.18 10.39 6.17
N VAL A 58 5.87 10.80 5.10
CA VAL A 58 6.57 12.08 5.06
C VAL A 58 5.58 13.22 5.25
N LEU A 59 4.45 13.23 4.54
CA LEU A 59 3.42 14.26 4.69
C LEU A 59 2.90 14.35 6.14
N HIS A 60 2.62 13.21 6.77
CA HIS A 60 2.19 13.14 8.18
C HIS A 60 3.26 13.71 9.13
N ILE A 61 4.52 13.34 8.94
CA ILE A 61 5.64 13.86 9.75
C ILE A 61 5.76 15.38 9.56
N THR A 62 5.72 15.87 8.32
CA THR A 62 5.82 17.32 8.04
C THR A 62 4.65 18.10 8.62
N ALA A 63 3.43 17.57 8.56
CA ALA A 63 2.26 18.19 9.16
C ALA A 63 2.41 18.29 10.69
N ASN A 64 2.82 17.20 11.35
CA ASN A 64 3.02 17.20 12.80
C ASN A 64 4.13 18.17 13.26
N PHE A 65 5.15 18.42 12.44
CA PHE A 65 6.15 19.45 12.76
C PHE A 65 5.68 20.89 12.49
N ALA A 66 4.72 21.08 11.59
CA ALA A 66 4.15 22.40 11.28
C ALA A 66 3.08 22.85 12.30
N GLU A 67 2.51 21.90 13.07
CA GLU A 67 1.50 22.19 14.08
C GLU A 67 2.06 22.98 15.28
N PRO A 68 1.33 23.97 15.84
CA PRO A 68 1.84 24.80 16.93
C PRO A 68 2.06 24.09 18.28
N GLY A 69 1.47 22.90 18.50
CA GLY A 69 1.49 22.21 19.80
C GLY A 69 2.86 21.68 20.25
N GLY A 70 3.81 21.50 19.32
CA GLY A 70 5.15 21.02 19.60
C GLY A 70 5.25 19.50 19.82
N PHE A 71 6.48 19.04 20.06
CA PHE A 71 6.78 17.64 20.39
C PHE A 71 6.66 17.40 21.90
N PRO A 72 6.05 16.29 22.37
CA PRO A 72 5.56 15.13 21.61
C PRO A 72 4.07 15.20 21.21
N ASP A 73 3.33 16.19 21.68
CA ASP A 73 1.86 16.23 21.59
C ASP A 73 1.36 16.18 20.14
N ASN A 74 2.02 16.87 19.21
CA ASN A 74 1.66 16.82 17.79
C ASN A 74 1.76 15.40 17.18
N PHE A 75 2.63 14.54 17.70
CA PHE A 75 2.76 13.16 17.23
C PHE A 75 1.79 12.19 17.92
N ILE A 76 1.31 12.54 19.12
CA ILE A 76 0.33 11.75 19.87
C ILE A 76 -1.08 12.05 19.36
N TYR A 77 -1.39 13.32 19.11
CA TYR A 77 -2.74 13.79 18.78
C TYR A 77 -2.92 14.23 17.32
N GLY A 78 -1.82 14.36 16.56
CA GLY A 78 -1.85 14.76 15.15
C GLY A 78 -1.97 13.58 14.19
N ALA A 79 -1.37 13.73 13.01
CA ALA A 79 -1.46 12.75 11.94
C ALA A 79 -0.62 11.49 12.27
N PRO A 80 -1.23 10.28 12.32
CA PRO A 80 -0.52 9.08 12.72
C PRO A 80 0.44 8.61 11.62
N VAL A 81 1.75 8.65 11.86
CA VAL A 81 2.79 8.31 10.87
C VAL A 81 2.66 6.88 10.34
N PHE A 82 2.17 5.94 11.16
CA PHE A 82 2.01 4.54 10.78
C PHE A 82 0.83 4.27 9.83
N ALA A 83 -0.18 5.14 9.80
CA ALA A 83 -1.35 4.94 8.94
C ALA A 83 -0.98 4.84 7.44
N PRO A 84 -0.20 5.76 6.86
CA PRO A 84 0.25 5.62 5.48
C PRO A 84 1.32 4.52 5.30
N LEU A 85 2.14 4.22 6.32
CA LEU A 85 3.12 3.13 6.25
C LEU A 85 2.47 1.73 6.16
N LEU A 86 1.19 1.58 6.49
CA LEU A 86 0.44 0.35 6.25
C LEU A 86 0.49 -0.08 4.78
N PHE A 87 0.52 0.87 3.84
CA PHE A 87 0.60 0.57 2.40
C PHE A 87 1.92 -0.12 2.05
N ALA A 88 3.03 0.34 2.62
CA ALA A 88 4.34 -0.28 2.44
C ALA A 88 4.38 -1.68 3.07
N ASN A 89 3.78 -1.85 4.25
CA ASN A 89 3.67 -3.15 4.91
C ASN A 89 2.89 -4.16 4.05
N LEU A 90 1.69 -3.80 3.59
CA LEU A 90 0.86 -4.65 2.73
C LEU A 90 1.53 -4.94 1.39
N ALA A 91 2.27 -3.99 0.83
CA ALA A 91 3.02 -4.20 -0.39
C ALA A 91 4.11 -5.26 -0.22
N ILE A 92 4.92 -5.18 0.84
CA ILE A 92 5.95 -6.18 1.15
C ILE A 92 5.32 -7.56 1.35
N LEU A 93 4.26 -7.64 2.14
CA LEU A 93 3.55 -8.91 2.37
C LEU A 93 2.98 -9.49 1.06
N THR A 94 2.44 -8.65 0.19
CA THR A 94 1.96 -9.08 -1.13
C THR A 94 3.10 -9.62 -1.99
N LEU A 95 4.24 -8.94 -2.05
CA LEU A 95 5.38 -9.38 -2.86
C LEU A 95 5.92 -10.73 -2.38
N ILE A 96 5.98 -10.95 -1.06
CA ILE A 96 6.32 -12.25 -0.48
C ILE A 96 5.28 -13.31 -0.90
N GLY A 97 3.99 -12.99 -0.86
CA GLY A 97 2.92 -13.88 -1.31
C GLY A 97 3.02 -14.24 -2.80
N LEU A 98 3.33 -13.28 -3.66
CA LEU A 98 3.53 -13.49 -5.10
C LEU A 98 4.72 -14.39 -5.40
N ASP A 99 5.84 -14.20 -4.69
CA ASP A 99 7.02 -15.08 -4.82
C ASP A 99 6.66 -16.53 -4.48
N ARG A 100 5.93 -16.76 -3.39
CA ARG A 100 5.47 -18.10 -3.00
C ARG A 100 4.53 -18.72 -4.02
N MET A 101 3.58 -17.95 -4.57
CA MET A 101 2.72 -18.42 -5.65
C MET A 101 3.53 -18.81 -6.88
N HIS A 102 4.50 -17.98 -7.29
CA HIS A 102 5.37 -18.27 -8.43
C HIS A 102 6.12 -19.59 -8.29
N VAL A 103 6.67 -19.88 -7.10
CA VAL A 103 7.36 -21.15 -6.81
C VAL A 103 6.41 -22.35 -6.98
N ILE A 104 5.21 -22.29 -6.39
CA ILE A 104 4.22 -23.39 -6.47
C ILE A 104 3.81 -23.66 -7.93
N TYR A 105 3.56 -22.62 -8.72
CA TYR A 105 3.22 -22.79 -10.14
C TYR A 105 4.36 -23.36 -10.96
N PHE A 106 5.60 -22.91 -10.70
CA PHE A 106 6.77 -23.44 -11.38
C PHE A 106 6.89 -24.95 -11.14
N GLU A 107 6.80 -25.40 -9.88
CA GLU A 107 6.85 -26.82 -9.53
C GLU A 107 5.73 -27.63 -10.20
N GLN A 108 4.48 -27.15 -10.18
CA GLN A 108 3.36 -27.86 -10.83
C GLN A 108 3.51 -28.01 -12.34
N THR A 109 4.19 -27.07 -13.01
CA THR A 109 4.42 -27.13 -14.46
C THR A 109 5.61 -28.02 -14.86
N GLN A 110 6.55 -28.31 -13.96
CA GLN A 110 7.70 -29.19 -14.23
C GLN A 110 7.39 -30.68 -14.01
N VAL A 111 6.28 -31.00 -13.34
CA VAL A 111 5.85 -32.38 -13.04
C VAL A 111 4.90 -32.95 -14.13
N LYS A 112 4.50 -32.13 -15.11
CA LYS A 112 3.72 -32.55 -16.29
C LYS A 112 4.60 -32.66 -17.52
#